data_AF-A0A4E9FIS8-F1
#
_entry.id   AF-A0A4E9FIS8-F1
#
_cell.length_a   1.000
_cell.length_b   1.000
_cell.length_c   1.000
_cell.angle_alpha   90.00
_cell.angle_beta   90.00
_cell.angle_gamma   90.00
#
_symmetry.space_group_name_H-M   'P 1'
#
loop_
_entity.id
_entity.type
_entity.pdbx_description
1 polymer ?
#
loop_
_entity_poly.entity_id
_entity_poly.type
_entity_poly.pdbx_seq_one_letter_code
_entity_poly.pdbx_strand_id
1 'polypeptide(L)'
;MCLSPNSLSLNKKQSRPTFTGHQIFMLEKKFEQTKYLAGSDRAQLAQELSMSESQVKVWFQNRRTKWRKKEAADNALVKRGETLDSTGRSQQLRGLASFLSPSR
;
A
#
# COMPACT_ATOMS: atom_id res chain seq x y z
N MET A 1 13.64 30.17 -13.58
CA MET A 1 12.28 30.67 -13.31
C MET A 1 11.32 29.52 -13.55
N CYS A 2 10.74 28.94 -12.51
CA CYS A 2 9.84 27.80 -12.65
C CYS A 2 8.44 28.33 -12.90
N LEU A 3 7.89 28.10 -14.10
CA LEU A 3 6.50 28.39 -14.38
C LEU A 3 5.63 27.30 -13.73
N SER A 4 4.88 27.73 -12.72
CA SER A 4 3.85 26.96 -12.04
C SER A 4 2.72 26.60 -13.02
N PRO A 5 2.29 25.34 -13.16
CA PRO A 5 1.06 25.05 -13.88
C PRO A 5 -0.12 25.39 -12.97
N ASN A 6 -0.75 26.49 -13.37
CA ASN A 6 -2.04 27.02 -12.97
C ASN A 6 -3.05 25.92 -12.61
N SER A 7 -3.37 25.78 -11.31
CA SER A 7 -4.48 24.95 -10.83
C SER A 7 -5.79 25.72 -10.97
N LEU A 8 -6.27 25.87 -12.21
CA LEU A 8 -7.65 26.30 -12.48
C LEU A 8 -8.51 25.08 -12.82
N SER A 9 -8.96 24.39 -11.78
CA SER A 9 -10.21 23.63 -11.86
C SER A 9 -10.85 23.61 -10.48
N LEU A 10 -11.61 24.67 -10.19
CA LEU A 10 -12.73 24.58 -9.28
C LEU A 10 -13.61 23.41 -9.75
N ASN A 11 -13.83 22.45 -8.86
CA ASN A 11 -15.13 21.83 -8.54
C ASN A 11 -14.99 20.32 -8.29
N LYS A 12 -15.44 19.92 -7.09
CA LYS A 12 -15.42 18.57 -6.49
C LYS A 12 -14.06 18.12 -5.95
N LYS A 13 -13.86 18.35 -4.65
CA LYS A 13 -13.01 17.48 -3.82
C LYS A 13 -13.53 16.05 -4.05
N GLN A 14 -12.90 15.30 -4.94
CA GLN A 14 -13.26 13.91 -5.22
C GLN A 14 -13.02 13.15 -3.91
N SER A 15 -14.06 13.03 -3.09
CA SER A 15 -14.00 12.28 -1.84
C SER A 15 -13.51 10.89 -2.20
N ARG A 16 -12.42 10.45 -1.56
CA ARG A 16 -11.86 9.13 -1.82
C ARG A 16 -13.00 8.13 -1.62
N PRO A 17 -13.34 7.30 -2.61
CA PRO A 17 -14.37 6.30 -2.45
C PRO A 17 -14.00 5.40 -1.26
N THR A 18 -14.84 5.36 -0.23
CA THR A 18 -14.70 4.44 0.89
C THR A 18 -15.45 3.15 0.56
N PHE A 19 -14.77 2.01 0.62
CA PHE A 19 -15.41 0.72 0.45
C PHE A 19 -16.34 0.43 1.63
N THR A 20 -17.45 -0.27 1.37
CA THR A 20 -18.37 -0.70 2.42
C THR A 20 -17.71 -1.76 3.30
N GLY A 21 -18.22 -1.94 4.54
CA GLY A 21 -17.69 -2.97 5.44
C GLY A 21 -17.76 -4.38 4.83
N HIS A 22 -18.84 -4.67 4.08
CA HIS A 22 -18.98 -5.94 3.36
C HIS A 22 -17.92 -6.13 2.27
N GLN A 23 -17.65 -5.08 1.47
CA GLN A 23 -16.59 -5.12 0.45
C GLN A 23 -15.22 -5.37 1.09
N ILE A 24 -14.91 -4.67 2.18
CA ILE A 24 -13.64 -4.84 2.90
C ILE A 24 -13.52 -6.26 3.44
N PHE A 25 -14.56 -6.78 4.08
CA PHE A 25 -14.57 -8.13 4.65
C PHE A 25 -14.28 -9.20 3.58
N MET A 26 -14.94 -9.13 2.43
CA MET A 26 -14.73 -10.09 1.35
C MET A 26 -13.34 -10.00 0.72
N LEU A 27 -12.83 -8.77 0.55
CA LEU A 27 -11.46 -8.54 0.09
C LEU A 27 -10.42 -9.11 1.06
N GLU A 28 -10.62 -8.95 2.37
CA GLU A 28 -9.76 -9.53 3.41
C GLU A 28 -9.82 -11.05 3.43
N LYS A 29 -11.04 -11.62 3.40
CA LYS A 29 -11.25 -13.07 3.33
C LYS A 29 -10.53 -13.68 2.13
N LYS A 30 -10.61 -13.05 0.95
CA LYS A 30 -9.85 -13.52 -0.22
C LYS A 30 -8.34 -13.32 -0.09
N PHE A 31 -7.90 -12.23 0.52
CA PHE A 31 -6.48 -11.99 0.77
C PHE A 31 -5.85 -13.04 1.70
N GLU A 32 -6.60 -13.55 2.68
CA GLU A 32 -6.14 -14.62 3.56
C GLU A 32 -5.86 -15.91 2.78
N GLN A 33 -6.74 -16.26 1.84
CA GLN A 33 -6.59 -17.42 0.96
C GLN A 33 -5.42 -17.26 -0.03
N THR A 34 -5.32 -16.09 -0.67
CA THR A 34 -4.23 -15.80 -1.60
C THR A 34 -3.77 -14.34 -1.52
N LYS A 35 -2.46 -14.16 -1.39
CA LYS A 35 -1.83 -12.83 -1.30
C LYS A 35 -1.73 -12.13 -2.67
N TYR A 36 -1.92 -12.90 -3.74
CA TYR A 36 -1.83 -12.45 -5.14
C TYR A 36 -2.99 -13.03 -5.95
N LEU A 37 -3.79 -12.18 -6.57
CA LEU A 37 -4.88 -12.61 -7.44
C LEU A 37 -4.42 -12.80 -8.89
N ALA A 38 -4.80 -13.94 -9.46
CA ALA A 38 -4.79 -14.14 -10.91
C ALA A 38 -5.78 -13.19 -11.61
N GLY A 39 -5.66 -13.04 -12.93
CA GLY A 39 -6.58 -12.19 -13.71
C GLY A 39 -8.03 -12.63 -13.60
N SER A 40 -8.27 -13.94 -13.73
CA SER A 40 -9.60 -14.56 -13.60
C SER A 40 -10.23 -14.31 -12.23
N ASP A 41 -9.50 -14.58 -11.15
CA ASP A 41 -10.00 -14.41 -9.78
C ASP A 41 -10.32 -12.95 -9.46
N ARG A 42 -9.53 -12.04 -10.03
CA ARG A 42 -9.75 -10.59 -9.90
C ARG A 42 -11.03 -10.15 -10.60
N ALA A 43 -11.26 -10.62 -11.83
CA ALA A 43 -12.48 -10.33 -12.55
C ALA A 43 -13.71 -10.85 -11.81
N GLN A 44 -13.65 -12.08 -11.29
CA GLN A 44 -14.74 -12.67 -10.51
C GLN A 44 -15.04 -11.86 -9.23
N LEU A 45 -14.01 -11.51 -8.46
CA LEU A 45 -14.17 -10.73 -7.23
C LEU A 45 -14.68 -9.31 -7.49
N ALA A 46 -14.26 -8.71 -8.62
CA ALA A 46 -14.74 -7.40 -9.05
C ALA A 46 -16.24 -7.42 -9.34
N GLN A 47 -16.72 -8.45 -10.06
CA GLN A 47 -18.16 -8.63 -10.32
C GLN A 47 -18.95 -8.85 -9.03
N GLU A 48 -18.49 -9.73 -8.15
CA GLU A 48 -19.17 -10.07 -6.89
C GLU A 48 -19.32 -8.86 -5.96
N LEU A 49 -18.33 -7.97 -5.93
CA LEU A 49 -18.32 -6.78 -5.05
C LEU A 49 -18.84 -5.50 -5.72
N SER A 50 -19.29 -5.59 -6.98
CA SER A 50 -19.64 -4.41 -7.79
C SER A 50 -18.51 -3.35 -7.80
N MET A 51 -17.28 -3.81 -8.00
CA MET A 51 -16.07 -3.01 -8.07
C MET A 51 -15.41 -3.16 -9.43
N SER A 52 -14.56 -2.21 -9.83
CA SER A 52 -13.70 -2.40 -10.99
C SER A 52 -12.49 -3.29 -10.64
N GLU A 53 -11.99 -4.04 -11.62
CA GLU A 53 -10.76 -4.81 -11.47
C GLU A 53 -9.56 -3.95 -11.03
N SER A 54 -9.54 -2.68 -11.46
CA SER A 54 -8.53 -1.72 -11.06
C SER A 54 -8.61 -1.41 -9.56
N GLN A 55 -9.81 -1.19 -9.01
CA GLN A 55 -9.99 -0.97 -7.57
C GLN A 55 -9.56 -2.21 -6.77
N VAL A 56 -9.91 -3.41 -7.22
CA VAL A 56 -9.47 -4.66 -6.58
C VAL A 56 -7.94 -4.78 -6.64
N LYS A 57 -7.32 -4.49 -7.79
CA LYS A 57 -5.86 -4.47 -7.96
C LYS A 57 -5.18 -3.51 -6.99
N VAL A 58 -5.64 -2.26 -6.91
CA VAL A 58 -5.08 -1.25 -6.01
C VAL A 58 -5.27 -1.65 -4.55
N TRP A 59 -6.44 -2.20 -4.18
CA TRP A 59 -6.67 -2.68 -2.82
C TRP A 59 -5.69 -3.80 -2.44
N PHE A 60 -5.50 -4.80 -3.30
CA PHE A 60 -4.54 -5.89 -3.06
C PHE A 60 -3.09 -5.39 -2.96
N GLN A 61 -2.71 -4.40 -3.79
CA GLN A 61 -1.39 -3.78 -3.71
C GLN A 61 -1.17 -3.05 -2.38
N ASN A 62 -2.17 -2.28 -1.93
CA ASN A 62 -2.13 -1.58 -0.65
C ASN A 62 -2.11 -2.57 0.53
N ARG A 63 -2.91 -3.63 0.44
CA ARG A 63 -2.97 -4.68 1.46
C ARG A 63 -1.63 -5.41 1.60
N ARG A 64 -0.97 -5.79 0.50
CA ARG A 64 0.39 -6.37 0.51
C ARG A 64 1.42 -5.43 1.12
N THR A 65 1.32 -4.14 0.85
CA THR A 65 2.23 -3.13 1.42
C THR A 65 2.10 -3.09 2.94
N LYS A 66 0.87 -3.09 3.46
CA LYS A 66 0.62 -3.18 4.91
C LYS A 66 1.13 -4.48 5.51
N TRP A 67 0.86 -5.61 4.84
CA TRP A 67 1.35 -6.92 5.29
C TRP A 67 2.87 -6.95 5.40
N ARG A 68 3.61 -6.58 4.35
CA ARG A 68 5.09 -6.53 4.39
C ARG A 68 5.63 -5.59 5.47
N LYS A 69 4.97 -4.44 5.68
CA LYS A 69 5.36 -3.52 6.76
C LYS A 69 5.19 -4.14 8.14
N LYS A 70 4.12 -4.91 8.35
CA LYS A 70 3.90 -5.65 9.59
C LYS A 70 4.99 -6.70 9.80
N GLU A 71 5.25 -7.55 8.81
CA GLU A 71 6.31 -8.57 8.87
C GLU A 71 7.71 -7.96 9.14
N ALA A 72 8.00 -6.80 8.55
CA ALA A 72 9.25 -6.09 8.78
C ALA A 72 9.33 -5.46 10.17
N ALA A 73 8.22 -4.95 10.70
CA ALA A 73 8.14 -4.40 12.05
C ALA A 73 8.27 -5.50 13.11
N ASP A 74 7.60 -6.64 12.91
CA ASP A 74 7.68 -7.80 13.80
C ASP A 74 9.13 -8.35 13.83
N ASN A 75 9.79 -8.45 12.68
CA ASN A 75 11.22 -8.83 12.62
C ASN A 75 12.17 -7.78 13.24
N ALA A 76 11.84 -6.50 13.15
CA ALA A 76 12.64 -5.44 13.78
C ALA A 76 12.46 -5.40 15.31
N LEU A 77 11.30 -5.80 15.82
CA LEU A 77 11.03 -5.91 17.25
C LEU A 77 11.80 -7.10 17.86
N VAL A 78 11.84 -8.24 17.18
CA VAL A 78 12.61 -9.43 17.62
C VAL A 78 14.11 -9.10 17.71
N LYS A 79 14.66 -8.34 16.76
CA LYS A 79 16.06 -7.90 16.80
C LYS A 79 16.42 -6.89 17.90
N ARG A 80 15.45 -6.29 18.60
CA ARG A 80 15.72 -5.43 19.76
C ARG A 80 15.86 -6.18 21.08
N GLY A 81 15.62 -7.50 21.10
CA GLY A 81 15.77 -8.34 22.29
C GLY A 81 17.17 -8.92 22.52
N GLU A 82 18.10 -8.84 21.54
CA GLU A 82 19.36 -9.60 21.56
C GLU A 82 20.65 -8.76 21.46
N THR A 83 20.61 -7.43 21.59
CA THR A 83 21.86 -6.62 21.66
C THR A 83 21.78 -5.56 22.75
N LEU A 84 21.75 -5.99 24.00
CA LEU A 84 22.17 -5.20 25.16
C LEU A 84 23.49 -5.78 25.68
N ASP A 85 24.57 -5.66 24.91
CA ASP A 85 25.90 -5.37 25.44
C ASP A 85 26.83 -4.93 24.29
N SER A 86 27.76 -4.02 24.61
CA SER A 86 28.90 -3.58 23.79
C SER A 86 28.69 -2.44 22.77
N THR A 87 28.84 -1.22 23.30
CA THR A 87 29.81 -0.19 22.82
C THR A 87 29.74 0.34 21.38
N GLY A 88 29.25 1.58 21.23
CA GLY A 88 29.95 2.65 20.50
C GLY A 88 29.48 3.08 19.09
N ARG A 89 29.39 4.41 18.91
CA ARG A 89 29.47 5.25 17.67
C ARG A 89 28.20 5.59 16.84
N SER A 90 27.86 6.88 16.96
CA SER A 90 27.71 7.92 15.90
C SER A 90 26.65 7.82 14.79
N GLN A 91 25.75 8.82 14.82
CA GLN A 91 25.23 9.68 13.74
C GLN A 91 25.14 9.11 12.30
N GLN A 92 23.92 9.13 11.70
CA GLN A 92 23.71 9.69 10.36
C GLN A 92 22.21 9.92 10.07
N LEU A 93 21.85 11.20 9.84
CA LEU A 93 20.64 11.62 9.11
C LEU A 93 20.93 11.54 7.60
N ARG A 94 20.03 10.93 6.80
CA ARG A 94 19.85 11.02 5.33
C ARG A 94 18.69 10.06 4.98
N GLY A 95 17.53 10.42 4.44
CA GLY A 95 17.29 11.31 3.30
C GLY A 95 17.31 10.48 2.02
N LEU A 96 16.16 9.96 1.55
CA LEU A 96 15.92 9.53 0.16
C LEU A 96 14.41 9.64 -0.19
N ALA A 97 14.00 10.87 -0.51
CA ALA A 97 13.11 11.04 -1.66
C ALA A 97 13.86 10.54 -2.91
N SER A 98 13.11 10.04 -3.90
CA SER A 98 13.56 9.50 -5.20
C SER A 98 13.72 7.99 -5.24
N PHE A 99 12.68 7.27 -5.69
CA PHE A 99 12.87 6.19 -6.66
C PHE A 99 11.73 6.17 -7.68
N LEU A 100 12.00 6.87 -8.79
CA LEU A 100 11.67 6.56 -10.18
C LEU A 100 10.27 6.06 -10.57
N SER A 101 9.58 6.94 -11.29
CA SER A 101 8.65 6.59 -12.37
C SER A 101 9.42 5.88 -13.51
N PRO A 102 8.96 4.73 -14.04
CA PRO A 102 9.41 4.23 -15.33
C PRO A 102 8.49 4.79 -16.43
N SER A 103 9.05 5.66 -17.27
CA SER A 103 8.48 6.04 -18.55
C SER A 103 8.96 5.05 -19.61
N ARG A 104 8.01 4.42 -20.29
CA ARG A 104 7.99 4.23 -21.75
C ARG A 104 6.56 4.01 -22.18
#